data_AF-A0A7H8QY30-F1
#
_entry.id   AF-A0A7H8QY30-F1
#
_cell.length_a   1.000
_cell.length_b   1.000
_cell.length_c   1.000
_cell.angle_alpha   90.00
_cell.angle_beta   90.00
_cell.angle_gamma   90.00
#
_symmetry.space_group_name_H-M   'P 1'
#
loop_
_entity.id
_entity.type
_entity.pdbx_description
1 polymer ?
#
loop_
_entity_poly.entity_id
_entity_poly.type
_entity_poly.pdbx_seq_one_letter_code
_entity_poly.pdbx_strand_id
1 'polypeptide(L)'
;MSSPFAQRQTTERADEEIPLLKNFKDQQSHILPRKELLVVFSALALIYFTSFLDQTALSTSLPAIAAGLNIGSSISWVTASFLTTSTSIRLINGVLFDIFGRKIYLLGALVLMALGNLLSGFSQTPAQLYATRAFSGLGAEAINALVQISISDITTLE
;
A
#
# COMPACT_ATOMS: atom_id res chain seq x y z
N MET A 1 -15.65 -61.65 17.47
CA MET A 1 -14.68 -61.91 18.57
C MET A 1 -13.44 -61.07 18.28
N SER A 2 -13.58 -59.75 18.39
CA SER A 2 -12.52 -58.76 18.13
C SER A 2 -11.63 -58.64 19.36
N SER A 3 -10.31 -58.69 19.16
CA SER A 3 -9.33 -58.76 20.23
C SER A 3 -9.28 -57.46 21.07
N PRO A 4 -9.08 -57.55 22.39
CA PRO A 4 -8.98 -56.39 23.29
C PRO A 4 -7.80 -55.44 23.01
N PHE A 5 -6.91 -55.79 22.09
CA PHE A 5 -5.81 -54.96 21.61
C PHE A 5 -6.25 -53.90 20.59
N ALA A 6 -7.35 -54.11 19.85
CA ALA A 6 -7.81 -53.16 18.83
C ALA A 6 -8.48 -51.90 19.42
N GLN A 7 -9.08 -52.01 20.63
CA GLN A 7 -9.74 -50.88 21.30
C GLN A 7 -8.75 -49.94 22.02
N ARG A 8 -7.56 -50.43 22.40
CA ARG A 8 -6.53 -49.59 23.05
C ARG A 8 -5.91 -48.59 22.07
N GLN A 9 -5.69 -48.98 20.81
CA GLN A 9 -5.13 -48.07 19.80
C GLN A 9 -6.09 -46.95 19.36
N THR A 10 -7.41 -47.16 19.42
CA THR A 10 -8.37 -46.09 19.08
C THR A 10 -8.56 -45.09 20.22
N THR A 11 -8.35 -45.53 21.47
CA THR A 11 -8.47 -44.67 22.65
C THR A 11 -7.21 -43.84 22.88
N GLU A 12 -6.02 -44.39 22.59
CA GLU A 12 -4.74 -43.67 22.78
C GLU A 12 -4.46 -42.61 21.69
N ARG A 13 -5.12 -42.70 20.52
CA ARG A 13 -4.92 -41.77 19.39
C ARG A 13 -5.80 -40.51 19.46
N ALA A 14 -6.74 -40.44 20.41
CA ALA A 14 -7.64 -39.30 20.58
C ALA A 14 -7.11 -38.27 21.61
N ASP A 15 -6.17 -38.66 22.47
CA ASP A 15 -5.63 -37.80 23.52
C ASP A 15 -4.31 -37.12 23.12
N GLU A 16 -3.79 -37.44 21.95
CA GLU A 16 -2.64 -36.78 21.34
C GLU A 16 -3.10 -35.64 20.41
N GLU A 17 -3.96 -34.75 20.90
CA GLU A 17 -4.09 -33.41 20.33
C GLU A 17 -2.78 -32.66 20.58
N ILE A 18 -1.83 -32.91 19.67
CA ILE A 18 -0.63 -32.17 19.34
C ILE A 18 -0.67 -30.73 19.94
N PRO A 19 0.03 -30.47 21.08
CA PRO A 19 -0.04 -29.21 21.83
C PRO A 19 0.28 -27.95 21.01
N LEU A 20 1.06 -28.11 19.94
CA LEU A 20 1.44 -27.04 19.05
C LEU A 20 0.27 -26.53 18.18
N LEU A 21 -0.78 -27.31 17.94
CA LEU A 21 -1.95 -26.85 17.16
C LEU A 21 -2.87 -25.88 17.92
N LYS A 22 -2.85 -25.91 19.25
CA LYS A 22 -3.65 -24.98 20.08
C LYS A 22 -3.10 -23.55 20.04
N ASN A 23 -1.77 -23.41 20.04
CA ASN A 23 -1.08 -22.12 19.94
C ASN A 23 -1.26 -21.43 18.57
N PHE A 24 -1.34 -22.18 17.46
CA PHE A 24 -1.59 -21.58 16.14
C PHE A 24 -3.00 -20.96 16.02
N LYS A 25 -4.00 -21.56 16.69
CA LYS A 25 -5.38 -21.09 16.67
C LYS A 25 -5.58 -19.83 17.52
N ASP A 26 -4.91 -19.74 18.67
CA ASP A 26 -5.01 -18.56 19.55
C ASP A 26 -4.28 -17.34 18.95
N GLN A 27 -3.15 -17.54 18.25
CA GLN A 27 -2.39 -16.45 17.63
C GLN A 27 -3.01 -15.92 16.31
N GLN A 28 -3.84 -16.72 15.63
CA GLN A 28 -4.60 -16.28 14.44
C GLN A 28 -5.89 -15.50 14.78
N SER A 29 -6.24 -15.38 16.06
CA SER A 29 -7.53 -14.83 16.51
C SER A 29 -7.48 -13.41 17.07
N HIS A 30 -6.44 -12.62 16.77
CA HIS A 30 -6.57 -11.16 16.91
C HIS A 30 -7.41 -10.59 15.76
N ILE A 31 -8.65 -11.09 15.64
CA ILE A 31 -9.72 -10.48 14.87
C ILE A 31 -9.90 -9.10 15.49
N LEU A 32 -9.36 -8.09 14.81
CA LEU A 32 -9.44 -6.72 15.27
C LEU A 32 -10.91 -6.39 15.54
N PRO A 33 -11.26 -5.90 16.75
CA PRO A 33 -12.64 -5.53 17.04
C PRO A 33 -13.13 -4.55 15.97
N ARG A 34 -14.40 -4.65 15.56
CA ARG A 34 -14.97 -3.82 14.47
C ARG A 34 -14.63 -2.32 14.57
N LYS A 35 -14.46 -1.81 15.79
CA LYS A 35 -14.03 -0.44 16.07
C LYS A 35 -12.60 -0.14 15.62
N GLU A 36 -11.64 -1.03 15.88
CA GLU A 36 -10.25 -0.87 15.47
C GLU A 36 -10.11 -1.01 13.95
N LEU A 37 -10.87 -1.92 13.34
CA LEU A 37 -10.97 -2.03 11.88
C LEU A 37 -11.49 -0.73 11.25
N LEU A 38 -12.56 -0.13 11.81
CA LEU A 38 -13.08 1.15 11.33
C LEU A 38 -12.07 2.30 11.49
N VAL A 39 -11.28 2.30 12.56
CA VAL A 39 -10.20 3.30 12.75
C VAL A 39 -9.13 3.13 11.68
N VAL A 40 -8.64 1.92 11.45
CA VAL A 40 -7.64 1.65 10.40
C VAL A 40 -8.18 2.00 9.02
N PHE A 41 -9.43 1.62 8.73
CA PHE A 41 -10.10 1.94 7.46
C PHE A 41 -10.20 3.45 7.24
N SER A 42 -10.61 4.21 8.26
CA SER A 42 -10.69 5.67 8.17
C SER A 42 -9.33 6.33 7.92
N ALA A 43 -8.26 5.81 8.55
CA ALA A 43 -6.90 6.28 8.32
C ALA A 43 -6.44 5.99 6.89
N LEU A 44 -6.66 4.75 6.39
CA LEU A 44 -6.34 4.37 5.02
C LEU A 44 -7.13 5.22 4.01
N ALA A 45 -8.41 5.48 4.26
CA ALA A 45 -9.24 6.34 3.42
C ALA A 45 -8.72 7.79 3.37
N LEU A 46 -8.30 8.37 4.50
CA LEU A 46 -7.68 9.69 4.56
C LEU A 46 -6.36 9.76 3.79
N ILE A 47 -5.53 8.73 3.91
CA ILE A 47 -4.27 8.62 3.18
C ILE A 47 -4.52 8.50 1.68
N TYR A 48 -5.48 7.67 1.27
CA TYR A 48 -5.87 7.49 -0.12
C TYR A 48 -6.44 8.77 -0.73
N PHE A 49 -7.29 9.46 0.02
CA PHE A 49 -7.81 10.77 -0.33
C PHE A 49 -6.68 11.77 -0.57
N THR A 50 -5.67 11.79 0.31
CA THR A 50 -4.49 12.65 0.16
C THR A 50 -3.73 12.37 -1.14
N SER A 51 -3.56 11.08 -1.50
CA SER A 51 -2.92 10.67 -2.76
C SER A 51 -3.72 11.12 -4.00
N PHE A 52 -5.04 11.02 -3.96
CA PHE A 52 -5.92 11.49 -5.04
C PHE A 52 -5.95 13.02 -5.17
N LEU A 53 -5.96 13.71 -4.03
CA LEU A 53 -5.92 15.16 -3.98
C LEU A 53 -4.64 15.68 -4.61
N ASP A 54 -3.49 15.03 -4.36
CA ASP A 54 -2.23 15.38 -5.01
C ASP A 54 -2.34 15.29 -6.54
N GLN A 55 -2.73 14.13 -7.07
CA GLN A 55 -2.87 13.93 -8.51
C GLN A 55 -3.77 14.98 -9.17
N THR A 56 -4.87 15.35 -8.50
CA THR A 56 -5.81 16.37 -8.99
C THR A 56 -5.24 17.79 -8.91
N ALA A 57 -4.54 18.13 -7.82
CA ALA A 57 -3.87 19.42 -7.67
C ALA A 57 -2.81 19.62 -8.75
N LEU A 58 -2.13 18.55 -9.17
CA LEU A 58 -1.17 18.61 -10.27
C LEU A 58 -1.86 18.86 -11.61
N SER A 59 -2.92 18.11 -11.94
CA SER A 59 -3.64 18.30 -13.20
C SER A 59 -4.21 19.72 -13.36
N THR A 60 -4.62 20.35 -12.27
CA THR A 60 -5.16 21.72 -12.27
C THR A 60 -4.08 22.81 -12.27
N SER A 61 -2.93 22.58 -11.63
CA SER A 61 -1.82 23.54 -11.58
C SER A 61 -0.85 23.44 -12.76
N LEU A 62 -0.84 22.30 -13.48
CA LEU A 62 0.06 22.05 -14.60
C LEU A 62 0.04 23.16 -15.67
N PRO A 63 -1.11 23.71 -16.10
CA PRO A 63 -1.15 24.80 -17.07
C PRO A 63 -0.49 26.09 -16.56
N ALA A 64 -0.67 26.41 -15.26
CA ALA A 64 -0.07 27.59 -14.65
C ALA A 64 1.46 27.45 -14.53
N ILE A 65 1.94 26.27 -14.16
CA ILE A 65 3.38 25.97 -14.07
C ILE A 65 4.03 26.04 -15.47
N ALA A 66 3.36 25.50 -16.49
CA ALA A 66 3.86 25.53 -17.86
C ALA A 66 3.95 26.96 -18.43
N ALA A 67 2.97 27.81 -18.11
CA ALA A 67 3.00 29.22 -18.48
C ALA A 67 4.14 29.97 -17.76
N GLY A 68 4.33 29.71 -16.46
CA GLY A 68 5.37 30.36 -15.65
C GLY A 68 6.80 30.00 -16.03
N LEU A 69 7.06 28.75 -16.45
CA LEU A 69 8.38 28.28 -16.86
C LEU A 69 8.62 28.36 -18.39
N ASN A 70 7.69 28.93 -19.16
CA ASN A 70 7.73 29.03 -20.62
C ASN A 70 7.95 27.66 -21.32
N ILE A 71 7.36 26.60 -20.77
CA ILE A 71 7.55 25.23 -21.23
C ILE A 71 6.56 24.95 -22.36
N GLY A 72 6.88 25.40 -23.58
CA GLY A 72 5.97 25.25 -24.73
C GLY A 72 5.73 23.79 -25.13
N SER A 73 6.79 23.04 -25.44
CA SER A 73 6.68 21.66 -25.95
C SER A 73 6.97 20.58 -24.91
N SER A 74 7.63 20.94 -23.80
CA SER A 74 8.09 19.95 -22.81
C SER A 74 7.09 19.70 -21.66
N ILE A 75 5.89 20.26 -21.72
CA ILE A 75 4.84 20.04 -20.71
C ILE A 75 4.40 18.56 -20.66
N SER A 76 4.38 17.89 -21.82
CA SER A 76 4.00 16.48 -21.94
C SER A 76 4.95 15.55 -21.19
N TRP A 77 6.21 15.95 -21.01
CA TRP A 77 7.20 15.17 -20.26
C TRP A 77 6.87 15.11 -18.76
N VAL A 78 6.17 16.10 -18.20
CA VAL A 78 5.72 16.06 -16.80
C VAL A 78 4.81 14.86 -16.56
N THR A 79 3.77 14.74 -17.39
CA THR A 79 2.80 13.65 -17.30
C THR A 79 3.45 12.32 -17.70
N ALA A 80 4.32 12.31 -18.72
CA ALA A 80 5.02 11.10 -19.14
C ALA A 80 5.90 10.53 -18.03
N SER A 81 6.72 11.36 -17.38
CA SER A 81 7.56 10.93 -16.25
C SER A 81 6.71 10.36 -15.11
N PHE A 82 5.61 11.03 -14.75
CA PHE A 82 4.69 10.52 -13.73
C PHE A 82 4.13 9.15 -14.13
N LEU A 83 3.57 9.01 -15.33
CA LEU A 83 2.94 7.77 -15.79
C LEU A 83 3.94 6.60 -15.90
N THR A 84 5.15 6.84 -16.41
CA THR A 84 6.21 5.83 -16.49
C THR A 84 6.53 5.32 -15.10
N THR A 85 6.77 6.23 -14.16
CA THR A 85 7.12 5.86 -12.79
C THR A 85 5.97 5.17 -12.05
N SER A 86 4.76 5.67 -12.24
CA SER A 86 3.53 5.08 -11.71
C SER A 86 3.34 3.64 -12.17
N THR A 87 3.56 3.37 -13.45
CA THR A 87 3.45 2.03 -14.03
C THR A 87 4.52 1.10 -13.47
N SER A 88 5.78 1.56 -13.37
CA SER A 88 6.87 0.77 -12.79
C SER A 88 6.58 0.37 -11.35
N ILE A 89 6.11 1.31 -10.52
CA ILE A 89 5.83 1.03 -9.11
C ILE A 89 4.63 0.11 -8.95
N ARG A 90 3.59 0.29 -9.75
CA ARG A 90 2.43 -0.60 -9.75
C ARG A 90 2.82 -2.07 -9.95
N LEU A 91 3.81 -2.37 -10.80
CA LEU A 91 4.31 -3.73 -11.00
C LEU A 91 5.17 -4.25 -9.83
N ILE A 92 5.99 -3.39 -9.25
CA ILE A 92 6.94 -3.76 -8.18
C ILE A 92 6.24 -3.94 -6.83
N ASN A 93 5.18 -3.17 -6.60
CA ASN A 93 4.44 -3.09 -5.35
C ASN A 93 4.04 -4.47 -4.79
N GLY A 94 3.67 -5.43 -5.64
CA GLY A 94 3.24 -6.78 -5.20
C GLY A 94 4.24 -7.49 -4.29
N VAL A 95 5.54 -7.37 -4.56
CA VAL A 95 6.60 -8.01 -3.74
C VAL A 95 7.07 -7.10 -2.59
N LEU A 96 6.96 -5.78 -2.76
CA LEU A 96 7.44 -4.80 -1.78
C LEU A 96 6.64 -4.83 -0.47
N PHE A 97 5.33 -5.05 -0.53
CA PHE A 97 4.51 -5.13 0.69
C PHE A 97 4.79 -6.38 1.53
N ASP A 98 5.12 -7.48 0.87
CA ASP A 98 5.42 -8.75 1.52
C ASP A 98 6.74 -8.70 2.29
N ILE A 99 7.71 -7.94 1.80
CA ILE A 99 9.05 -7.83 2.41
C ILE A 99 9.07 -6.79 3.54
N PHE A 100 8.53 -5.59 3.32
CA PHE A 100 8.68 -4.47 4.26
C PHE A 100 7.57 -4.38 5.32
N GLY A 101 6.49 -5.15 5.14
CA GLY A 101 5.31 -5.08 5.98
C GLY A 101 4.44 -3.85 5.69
N ARG A 102 3.13 -4.00 5.85
CA ARG A 102 2.11 -3.03 5.41
C ARG A 102 2.27 -1.65 6.05
N LYS A 103 2.51 -1.57 7.36
CA LYS A 103 2.56 -0.30 8.10
C LYS A 103 3.80 0.54 7.77
N ILE A 104 4.99 -0.07 7.78
CA ILE A 104 6.25 0.63 7.48
C ILE A 104 6.25 1.12 6.04
N TYR A 105 5.80 0.27 5.12
CA TYR A 105 5.74 0.63 3.71
C TYR A 105 4.83 1.84 3.45
N LEU A 106 3.63 1.86 4.06
CA LEU A 106 2.70 2.97 3.93
C LEU A 106 3.30 4.30 4.41
N LEU A 107 3.94 4.28 5.59
CA LEU A 107 4.56 5.47 6.16
C LEU A 107 5.76 5.94 5.32
N GLY A 108 6.57 5.01 4.82
CA GLY A 108 7.68 5.32 3.90
C GLY A 108 7.20 5.97 2.61
N ALA A 109 6.16 5.42 1.98
CA ALA A 109 5.57 5.97 0.77
C ALA A 109 4.94 7.35 1.00
N LEU A 110 4.29 7.56 2.15
CA LEU A 110 3.73 8.85 2.54
C LEU A 110 4.81 9.93 2.70
N VAL A 111 5.91 9.60 3.38
CA VAL A 111 7.06 10.51 3.53
C VAL A 111 7.69 10.81 2.16
N LEU A 112 7.86 9.79 1.32
CA LEU A 112 8.43 9.93 -0.02
C LEU A 112 7.57 10.87 -0.88
N MET A 113 6.25 10.69 -0.86
CA MET A 113 5.30 11.56 -1.55
C MET A 113 5.36 13.00 -1.02
N ALA A 114 5.35 13.17 0.31
CA ALA A 114 5.42 14.49 0.94
C ALA A 114 6.70 15.25 0.57
N LEU A 115 7.85 14.56 0.56
CA LEU A 115 9.12 15.13 0.13
C LEU A 115 9.10 15.51 -1.35
N GLY A 116 8.59 14.64 -2.23
CA GLY A 116 8.48 14.95 -3.66
C GLY A 116 7.63 16.19 -3.95
N ASN A 117 6.55 16.36 -3.20
CA ASN A 117 5.67 17.54 -3.31
C ASN A 117 6.33 18.82 -2.79
N LEU A 118 7.05 18.71 -1.67
CA LEU A 118 7.81 19.84 -1.13
C LEU A 118 8.90 20.29 -2.12
N LEU A 119 9.64 19.34 -2.69
CA LEU A 119 10.67 19.63 -3.68
C LEU A 119 10.08 20.21 -4.99
N SER A 120 8.88 19.77 -5.38
CA SER A 120 8.17 20.32 -6.54
C SER A 120 7.85 21.81 -6.36
N GLY A 121 7.53 22.26 -5.14
CA GLY A 121 7.26 23.67 -4.84
C GLY A 121 8.48 24.59 -4.97
N PHE A 122 9.69 24.06 -4.78
CA PHE A 122 10.95 24.78 -4.94
C PHE A 122 11.54 24.67 -6.36
N SER A 123 10.87 23.99 -7.28
CA SER A 123 11.40 23.73 -8.62
C SER A 123 11.47 24.99 -9.47
N GLN A 124 12.68 25.40 -9.87
CA GLN A 124 12.91 26.56 -10.74
C GLN A 124 13.10 26.17 -12.22
N THR A 125 13.35 24.89 -12.50
CA THR A 125 13.62 24.39 -13.85
C THR A 125 12.65 23.29 -14.27
N PRO A 126 12.39 23.12 -15.58
CA PRO A 126 11.51 22.06 -16.09
C PRO A 126 12.04 20.66 -15.75
N ALA A 127 13.36 20.46 -15.85
CA ALA A 127 14.00 19.18 -15.59
C ALA A 127 13.88 18.76 -14.11
N GLN A 128 14.03 19.72 -13.18
CA GLN A 128 13.83 19.48 -11.75
C GLN A 128 12.37 19.12 -11.46
N LEU A 129 11.42 19.74 -12.16
CA LEU A 129 10.00 19.39 -12.06
C LEU A 129 9.76 17.94 -12.48
N TYR A 130 10.37 17.46 -13.57
CA TYR A 130 10.21 16.06 -14.02
C TYR A 130 10.76 15.07 -13.00
N ALA A 131 11.96 15.34 -12.46
CA ALA A 131 12.60 14.46 -11.48
C ALA A 131 11.82 14.39 -10.16
N THR A 132 11.38 15.55 -9.66
CA THR A 132 10.56 15.62 -8.44
C THR A 132 9.19 14.97 -8.63
N ARG A 133 8.65 15.00 -9.85
CA ARG A 133 7.38 14.32 -10.19
C ARG A 133 7.50 12.83 -10.38
N ALA A 134 8.59 12.36 -10.96
CA ALA A 134 8.90 10.94 -10.94
C ALA A 134 8.97 10.46 -9.48
N PHE A 135 9.68 11.20 -8.62
CA PHE A 135 9.80 10.87 -7.20
C PHE A 135 8.46 10.86 -6.47
N SER A 136 7.62 11.91 -6.60
CA SER A 136 6.30 11.92 -5.96
C SER A 136 5.37 10.84 -6.51
N GLY A 137 5.44 10.55 -7.82
CA GLY A 137 4.70 9.46 -8.47
C GLY A 137 5.03 8.08 -7.91
N LEU A 138 6.28 7.84 -7.50
CA LEU A 138 6.64 6.60 -6.80
C LEU A 138 5.82 6.45 -5.51
N GLY A 139 5.74 7.52 -4.73
CA GLY A 139 5.04 7.53 -3.44
C GLY A 139 3.52 7.39 -3.60
N ALA A 140 2.94 8.16 -4.53
CA ALA A 140 1.49 8.17 -4.76
C ALA A 140 0.96 6.78 -5.19
N GLU A 141 1.65 6.11 -6.12
CA GLU A 141 1.21 4.78 -6.58
C GLU A 141 1.49 3.67 -5.58
N ALA A 142 2.56 3.78 -4.80
CA ALA A 142 2.82 2.89 -3.68
C ALA A 142 1.68 2.94 -2.64
N ILE A 143 1.19 4.15 -2.32
CA ILE A 143 0.04 4.34 -1.43
C ILE A 143 -1.23 3.77 -2.05
N ASN A 144 -1.52 4.11 -3.31
CA ASN A 144 -2.75 3.68 -3.98
C ASN A 144 -2.86 2.15 -4.06
N ALA A 145 -1.76 1.47 -4.39
CA ALA A 145 -1.72 0.01 -4.44
C ALA A 145 -1.94 -0.61 -3.07
N LEU A 146 -1.29 -0.09 -2.02
CA LEU A 146 -1.43 -0.64 -0.67
C LEU A 146 -2.85 -0.50 -0.12
N VAL A 147 -3.48 0.64 -0.36
CA VAL A 147 -4.86 0.87 0.09
C VAL A 147 -5.81 -0.09 -0.62
N GLN A 148 -5.69 -0.27 -1.94
CA GLN A 148 -6.53 -1.21 -2.70
C GLN A 148 -6.36 -2.66 -2.21
N ILE A 149 -5.12 -3.09 -1.97
CA ILE A 149 -4.84 -4.42 -1.41
C ILE A 149 -5.45 -4.56 -0.01
N SER A 150 -5.26 -3.55 0.84
CA SER A 150 -5.81 -3.57 2.21
C SER A 150 -7.34 -3.65 2.21
N ILE A 151 -8.02 -2.95 1.30
CA ILE A 151 -9.47 -3.02 1.14
C ILE A 151 -9.90 -4.41 0.63
N SER A 152 -9.17 -4.99 -0.33
CA SER A 152 -9.42 -6.34 -0.84
C SER A 152 -9.36 -7.37 0.29
N ASP A 153 -8.32 -7.32 1.12
CA ASP A 153 -8.15 -8.28 2.21
C ASP A 153 -9.23 -8.15 3.29
N ILE A 154 -9.73 -6.93 3.53
CA ILE A 154 -10.85 -6.71 4.45
C ILE A 154 -12.15 -7.29 3.87
N THR A 155 -12.34 -7.19 2.55
CA THR A 155 -13.58 -7.64 1.88
C THR A 155 -13.61 -9.15 1.68
N THR A 156 -12.46 -9.81 1.50
CA THR A 156 -12.35 -11.27 1.35
C THR A 156 -12.59 -12.05 2.65
N LEU A 157 -12.75 -11.38 3.79
CA LEU A 157 -12.99 -12.02 5.09
C LEU A 157 -14.48 -12.31 5.39
N GLU A 158 -15.38 -12.15 4.43
CA GLU A 158 -16.80 -12.61 4.51
C GLU A 158 -17.12 -13.75 3.54
#